data_AF-A0AAU8HLM1-F1
#
_entry.id   AF-A0AAU8HLM1-F1
#
_cell.length_a   1.000
_cell.length_b   1.000
_cell.length_c   1.000
_cell.angle_alpha   90.00
_cell.angle_beta   90.00
_cell.angle_gamma   90.00
#
_symmetry.space_group_name_H-M   'P 1'
#
loop_
_entity.id
_entity.type
_entity.pdbx_description
1 polymer ?
#
loop_
_entity_poly.entity_id
_entity_poly.type
_entity_poly.pdbx_seq_one_letter_code
_entity_poly.pdbx_strand_id
1 'polypeptide(L)'
;MRPLPPSAALALVVLGGAASAAQGVVNAGLGERAGNPVLGAVVNNLGGSLLVALGLLAVPSMRAGLAALRRSGLPWWSYLGGLGGAAIVVIGTYVVPVLGVAVFTIAQVAGGSLGGLAADRVGLAPVGRLPLTVPRVAGALLGIAAVTLAQLGRPVGELAVGAVLVAVAGGLAVALQSALNGRVSAAGTTAAGIAVNFAVGTPVILAVAALVGAFAARPSWPTQWWWYGGGLLGVGIVLSLLVGVRAVGVLRTGLALVAGQLAGALLLDVLLPGGAGVRVPVLAGAALTVVAVLVAGVRRRGPIRVAPDRSREPDGRLVG
;
A
#
# COMPACT_ATOMS: atom_id res chain seq x y z
N MET A 1 11.98 8.20 -16.97
CA MET A 1 11.30 7.00 -17.49
C MET A 1 9.89 7.37 -17.87
N ARG A 2 9.40 6.99 -19.05
CA ARG A 2 7.99 7.18 -19.42
C ARG A 2 7.11 6.39 -18.43
N PRO A 3 5.95 6.91 -17.97
CA PRO A 3 5.07 6.16 -17.10
C PRO A 3 4.59 4.89 -17.79
N LEU A 4 4.58 3.77 -17.07
CA LEU A 4 4.03 2.51 -17.60
C LEU A 4 2.55 2.70 -17.97
N PRO A 5 2.05 1.95 -18.96
CA PRO A 5 0.62 1.96 -19.25
C PRO A 5 -0.16 1.50 -18.01
N PRO A 6 -1.36 2.06 -17.74
CA PRO A 6 -2.14 1.75 -16.55
C PRO A 6 -2.36 0.26 -16.29
N SER A 7 -2.56 -0.54 -17.33
CA SER A 7 -2.74 -1.99 -17.22
C SER A 7 -1.49 -2.70 -16.70
N ALA A 8 -0.31 -2.36 -17.21
CA ALA A 8 0.96 -2.93 -16.75
C ALA A 8 1.27 -2.51 -15.30
N ALA A 9 0.98 -1.25 -14.94
CA ALA A 9 1.12 -0.79 -13.56
C ALA A 9 0.19 -1.54 -12.61
N LEU A 10 -1.07 -1.77 -12.99
CA LEU A 10 -2.02 -2.56 -12.20
C LEU A 10 -1.58 -4.02 -12.06
N ALA A 11 -1.11 -4.64 -13.13
CA ALA A 11 -0.59 -6.02 -13.08
C ALA A 11 0.60 -6.13 -12.11
N LEU A 12 1.53 -5.17 -12.15
CA LEU A 12 2.66 -5.11 -11.22
C LEU A 12 2.20 -4.95 -9.77
N VAL A 13 1.17 -4.13 -9.52
CA VAL A 13 0.59 -3.95 -8.18
C VAL A 13 -0.10 -5.23 -7.68
N VAL A 14 -0.81 -5.96 -8.55
CA VAL A 14 -1.40 -7.26 -8.20
C VAL A 14 -0.31 -8.27 -7.83
N LEU A 15 0.79 -8.33 -8.57
CA LEU A 15 1.95 -9.15 -8.21
C LEU A 15 2.57 -8.70 -6.88
N GLY A 16 2.67 -7.39 -6.64
CA GLY A 16 3.06 -6.83 -5.35
C GLY A 16 2.11 -7.24 -4.22
N GLY A 17 0.81 -7.31 -4.47
CA GLY A 17 -0.18 -7.81 -3.51
C GLY A 17 0.04 -9.28 -3.17
N ALA A 18 0.30 -10.12 -4.16
CA ALA A 18 0.60 -11.53 -3.93
C ALA A 18 1.91 -11.70 -3.13
N ALA A 19 2.94 -10.92 -3.48
CA ALA A 19 4.18 -10.83 -2.69
C ALA A 19 3.92 -10.36 -1.26
N SER A 20 2.98 -9.43 -1.05
CA SER A 20 2.58 -8.96 0.29
C SER A 20 1.91 -10.06 1.12
N ALA A 21 1.13 -10.95 0.51
CA ALA A 21 0.57 -12.11 1.20
C ALA A 21 1.68 -13.09 1.62
N ALA A 22 2.60 -13.41 0.71
CA ALA A 22 3.74 -14.27 1.00
C ALA A 22 4.65 -13.68 2.09
N GLN A 23 4.90 -12.37 2.03
CA GLN A 23 5.65 -11.65 3.05
C GLN A 23 4.97 -11.73 4.43
N GLY A 24 3.64 -11.68 4.48
CA GLY A 24 2.88 -11.86 5.72
C GLY A 24 3.15 -13.21 6.38
N VAL A 25 3.16 -14.30 5.59
CA VAL A 25 3.49 -15.65 6.06
C VAL A 25 4.94 -15.72 6.54
N VAL A 26 5.88 -15.16 5.78
CA VAL A 26 7.31 -15.11 6.16
C VAL A 26 7.50 -14.36 7.49
N ASN A 27 6.88 -13.18 7.62
CA ASN A 27 6.99 -12.38 8.85
C ASN A 27 6.36 -13.09 10.05
N ALA A 28 5.17 -13.67 9.88
CA ALA A 28 4.49 -14.39 10.95
C ALA A 28 5.31 -15.60 11.41
N GLY A 29 5.78 -16.44 10.48
CA GLY A 29 6.56 -17.63 10.82
C GLY A 29 7.95 -17.33 11.39
N LEU A 30 8.59 -16.23 10.96
CA LEU A 30 9.84 -15.77 11.57
C LEU A 30 9.59 -15.23 12.98
N GLY A 31 8.56 -14.40 13.17
CA GLY A 31 8.21 -13.82 14.47
C GLY A 31 7.83 -14.87 15.50
N GLU A 32 7.08 -15.90 15.10
CA GLU A 32 6.75 -17.05 15.94
C GLU A 32 8.02 -17.79 16.42
N ARG A 33 8.94 -18.11 15.52
CA ARG A 33 10.20 -18.81 15.85
C ARG A 33 11.15 -17.97 16.69
N ALA A 34 11.15 -16.65 16.44
CA ALA A 34 11.91 -15.67 17.21
C ALA A 34 11.28 -15.36 18.58
N GLY A 35 10.06 -15.83 18.85
CA GLY A 35 9.35 -15.63 20.11
C GLY A 35 8.64 -14.28 20.24
N ASN A 36 8.63 -13.46 19.19
CA ASN A 36 7.88 -12.20 19.17
C ASN A 36 7.42 -11.84 17.74
N PRO A 37 6.11 -11.61 17.50
CA PRO A 37 5.57 -11.29 16.17
C PRO A 37 6.22 -10.08 15.47
N VAL A 38 6.67 -9.07 16.23
CA VAL A 38 7.26 -7.84 15.68
C VAL A 38 8.68 -8.10 15.13
N LEU A 39 9.39 -9.12 15.63
CA LEU A 39 10.75 -9.44 15.14
C LEU A 39 10.75 -9.89 13.67
N GLY A 40 9.68 -10.54 13.20
CA GLY A 40 9.53 -10.86 11.77
C GLY A 40 9.51 -9.62 10.89
N ALA A 41 8.77 -8.58 11.30
CA ALA A 41 8.74 -7.30 10.61
C ALA A 41 10.10 -6.59 10.68
N VAL A 42 10.80 -6.65 11.82
CA VAL A 42 12.15 -6.08 11.99
C VAL A 42 13.15 -6.72 11.03
N VAL A 43 13.25 -8.06 11.01
CA VAL A 43 14.22 -8.77 10.16
C VAL A 43 13.96 -8.49 8.68
N ASN A 44 12.71 -8.59 8.26
CA ASN A 44 12.31 -8.27 6.90
C ASN A 44 12.73 -6.83 6.54
N ASN A 45 12.35 -5.86 7.37
CA ASN A 45 12.58 -4.47 7.07
C ASN A 45 14.07 -4.08 7.11
N LEU A 46 14.88 -4.71 7.98
CA LEU A 46 16.35 -4.62 7.95
C LEU A 46 16.93 -5.22 6.67
N GLY A 47 16.44 -6.37 6.23
CA GLY A 47 16.85 -6.99 4.97
C GLY A 47 16.54 -6.08 3.76
N GLY A 48 15.35 -5.49 3.72
CA GLY A 48 14.99 -4.52 2.67
C GLY A 48 15.88 -3.27 2.70
N SER A 49 16.17 -2.73 3.90
CA SER A 49 17.10 -1.62 4.08
C SER A 49 18.52 -1.94 3.63
N LEU A 50 19.00 -3.16 3.89
CA LEU A 50 20.29 -3.63 3.40
C LEU A 50 20.32 -3.68 1.86
N LEU A 51 19.30 -4.27 1.22
CA LEU A 51 19.20 -4.33 -0.24
C LEU A 51 19.19 -2.93 -0.87
N VAL A 52 18.45 -1.99 -0.26
CA VAL A 52 18.41 -0.59 -0.67
C VAL A 52 19.77 0.09 -0.50
N ALA A 53 20.47 -0.14 0.62
CA ALA A 53 21.79 0.42 0.87
C ALA A 53 22.81 -0.10 -0.16
N LEU A 54 22.79 -1.40 -0.46
CA LEU A 54 23.60 -2.00 -1.52
C LEU A 54 23.26 -1.40 -2.89
N GLY A 55 21.97 -1.19 -3.18
CA GLY A 55 21.53 -0.49 -4.39
C GLY A 55 22.05 0.95 -4.47
N LEU A 56 22.07 1.70 -3.36
CA LEU A 56 22.65 3.05 -3.32
C LEU A 56 24.15 3.07 -3.61
N LEU A 57 24.88 2.04 -3.19
CA LEU A 57 26.31 1.89 -3.49
C LEU A 57 26.54 1.48 -4.95
N ALA A 58 25.76 0.54 -5.46
CA ALA A 58 25.96 -0.05 -6.79
C ALA A 58 25.35 0.77 -7.93
N VAL A 59 24.30 1.55 -7.69
CA VAL A 59 23.48 2.16 -8.75
C VAL A 59 23.58 3.71 -8.70
N PRO A 60 24.36 4.33 -9.61
CA PRO A 60 24.54 5.79 -9.63
C PRO A 60 23.25 6.59 -9.78
N SER A 61 22.26 6.05 -10.52
CA SER A 61 20.97 6.71 -10.73
C SER A 61 20.13 6.81 -9.44
N MET A 62 20.34 5.93 -8.46
CA MET A 62 19.72 6.03 -7.14
C MET A 62 20.29 7.24 -6.37
N ARG A 63 21.61 7.41 -6.38
CA ARG A 63 22.30 8.55 -5.75
C ARG A 63 21.91 9.87 -6.42
N ALA A 64 21.87 9.89 -7.74
CA ALA A 64 21.41 11.06 -8.50
C ALA A 64 19.96 11.42 -8.16
N GLY A 65 19.08 10.42 -7.98
CA GLY A 65 17.70 10.62 -7.53
C GLY A 65 17.60 11.23 -6.14
N LEU A 66 18.43 10.80 -5.18
CA LEU A 66 18.49 11.44 -3.85
C LEU A 66 19.01 12.87 -3.92
N ALA A 67 20.01 13.16 -4.76
CA ALA A 67 20.50 14.51 -4.98
C ALA A 67 19.44 15.43 -5.63
N ALA A 68 18.65 14.90 -6.57
CA ALA A 68 17.50 15.60 -7.14
C ALA A 68 16.44 15.89 -6.07
N LEU A 69 16.14 14.92 -5.22
CA LEU A 69 15.18 15.06 -4.12
C LEU A 69 15.59 16.17 -3.14
N ARG A 70 16.87 16.24 -2.75
CA ARG A 70 17.39 17.34 -1.92
C ARG A 70 17.17 18.72 -2.55
N ARG A 71 17.24 18.82 -3.88
CA ARG A 71 17.01 20.07 -4.63
C ARG A 71 15.56 20.34 -4.98
N SER A 72 14.66 19.39 -4.73
CA SER A 72 13.25 19.48 -5.16
C SER A 72 12.42 20.50 -4.38
N GLY A 73 12.91 20.96 -3.21
CA GLY A 73 12.16 21.87 -2.33
C GLY A 73 10.88 21.24 -1.75
N LEU A 74 10.74 19.90 -1.80
CA LEU A 74 9.59 19.22 -1.21
C LEU A 74 9.53 19.52 0.30
N PRO A 75 8.33 19.78 0.84
CA PRO A 75 8.18 20.04 2.26
C PRO A 75 8.51 18.79 3.08
N TRP A 76 9.12 18.99 4.25
CA TRP A 76 9.66 17.92 5.09
C TRP A 76 8.61 16.84 5.48
N TRP A 77 7.34 17.21 5.60
CA TRP A 77 6.25 16.27 5.89
C TRP A 77 6.01 15.26 4.77
N SER A 78 6.43 15.55 3.52
CA SER A 78 6.32 14.60 2.40
C SER A 78 7.18 13.36 2.61
N TYR A 79 8.25 13.46 3.39
CA TYR A 79 9.16 12.35 3.69
C TYR A 79 8.64 11.43 4.78
N LEU A 80 7.65 11.87 5.57
CA LEU A 80 7.02 11.07 6.62
C LEU A 80 6.11 9.96 6.10
N GLY A 81 6.04 9.76 4.78
CA GLY A 81 5.26 8.69 4.17
C GLY A 81 5.56 7.33 4.81
N GLY A 82 6.81 7.02 5.15
CA GLY A 82 7.20 5.74 5.77
C GLY A 82 6.59 5.43 7.14
N LEU A 83 5.92 6.38 7.80
CA LEU A 83 5.30 6.18 9.12
C LEU A 83 4.05 5.29 9.09
N GLY A 84 3.28 5.30 7.99
CA GLY A 84 1.99 4.60 7.91
C GLY A 84 2.12 3.07 8.03
N GLY A 85 3.19 2.51 7.51
CA GLY A 85 3.51 1.08 7.52
C GLY A 85 3.88 0.59 8.90
N ALA A 86 4.62 1.39 9.68
CA ALA A 86 4.90 1.05 11.06
C ALA A 86 3.64 1.18 11.94
N ALA A 87 2.84 2.23 11.70
CA ALA A 87 1.57 2.41 12.42
C ALA A 87 0.62 1.21 12.22
N ILE A 88 0.48 0.71 10.99
CA ILE A 88 -0.42 -0.43 10.76
C ILE A 88 0.09 -1.75 11.35
N VAL A 89 1.42 -1.92 11.48
CA VAL A 89 1.98 -3.08 12.19
C VAL A 89 1.60 -3.02 13.66
N VAL A 90 1.82 -1.88 14.33
CA VAL A 90 1.43 -1.68 15.74
C VAL A 90 -0.06 -1.90 15.92
N ILE A 91 -0.88 -1.21 15.12
CA ILE A 91 -2.33 -1.31 15.18
C ILE A 91 -2.73 -2.79 14.99
N GLY A 92 -2.19 -3.47 13.99
CA GLY A 92 -2.47 -4.88 13.73
C GLY A 92 -2.15 -5.78 14.92
N THR A 93 -0.99 -5.60 15.55
CA THR A 93 -0.56 -6.42 16.70
C THR A 93 -1.54 -6.34 17.87
N TYR A 94 -2.11 -5.17 18.16
CA TYR A 94 -3.00 -4.98 19.32
C TYR A 94 -4.49 -5.06 18.99
N VAL A 95 -4.90 -4.70 17.78
CA VAL A 95 -6.31 -4.63 17.38
C VAL A 95 -6.80 -5.95 16.80
N VAL A 96 -5.96 -6.71 16.09
CA VAL A 96 -6.36 -8.00 15.51
C VAL A 96 -6.80 -9.02 16.58
N PRO A 97 -6.11 -9.17 17.74
CA PRO A 97 -6.56 -10.08 18.79
C PRO A 97 -7.95 -9.74 19.36
N VAL A 98 -8.35 -8.46 19.33
CA VAL A 98 -9.64 -7.99 19.87
C VAL A 98 -10.76 -8.13 18.83
N LEU A 99 -10.55 -7.58 17.63
CA LEU A 99 -11.58 -7.54 16.58
C LEU A 99 -11.69 -8.84 15.77
N GLY A 100 -10.64 -9.66 15.80
CA GLY A 100 -10.42 -10.71 14.82
C GLY A 100 -9.92 -10.17 13.47
N VAL A 101 -9.28 -11.05 12.69
CA VAL A 101 -8.70 -10.70 11.38
C VAL A 101 -9.77 -10.20 10.41
N ALA A 102 -10.99 -10.76 10.45
CA ALA A 102 -12.08 -10.37 9.56
C ALA A 102 -12.44 -8.88 9.66
N VAL A 103 -12.80 -8.43 10.87
CA VAL A 103 -13.24 -7.06 11.10
C VAL A 103 -12.07 -6.09 10.89
N PHE A 104 -10.86 -6.45 11.33
CA PHE A 104 -9.67 -5.63 11.12
C PHE A 104 -9.39 -5.38 9.63
N THR A 105 -9.38 -6.42 8.80
CA THR A 105 -9.09 -6.28 7.35
C THR A 105 -10.18 -5.46 6.65
N ILE A 106 -11.45 -5.66 6.98
CA ILE A 106 -12.56 -4.88 6.41
C ILE A 106 -12.42 -3.40 6.77
N ALA A 107 -12.18 -3.10 8.05
CA ALA A 107 -12.00 -1.74 8.55
C ALA A 107 -10.78 -1.05 7.92
N GLN A 108 -9.66 -1.76 7.81
CA GLN A 108 -8.44 -1.26 7.16
C GLN A 108 -8.69 -0.92 5.68
N VAL A 109 -9.38 -1.79 4.93
CA VAL A 109 -9.67 -1.53 3.51
C VAL A 109 -10.67 -0.38 3.34
N ALA A 110 -11.64 -0.24 4.25
CA ALA A 110 -12.53 0.91 4.26
C ALA A 110 -11.75 2.22 4.48
N GLY A 111 -10.88 2.26 5.49
CA GLY A 111 -10.02 3.40 5.77
C GLY A 111 -9.07 3.73 4.61
N GLY A 112 -8.45 2.71 4.01
CA GLY A 112 -7.57 2.89 2.85
C GLY A 112 -8.31 3.39 1.61
N SER A 113 -9.55 2.95 1.41
CA SER A 113 -10.39 3.43 0.29
C SER A 113 -10.81 4.88 0.49
N LEU A 114 -11.21 5.26 1.70
CA LEU A 114 -11.53 6.64 2.06
C LEU A 114 -10.31 7.55 1.92
N GLY A 115 -9.17 7.14 2.50
CA GLY A 115 -7.90 7.86 2.38
C GLY A 115 -7.42 7.99 0.95
N GLY A 116 -7.59 6.94 0.14
CA GLY A 116 -7.23 6.94 -1.29
C GLY A 116 -8.10 7.89 -2.12
N LEU A 117 -9.42 7.90 -1.88
CA LEU A 117 -10.34 8.87 -2.50
C LEU A 117 -9.97 10.31 -2.11
N ALA A 118 -9.70 10.55 -0.83
CA ALA A 118 -9.32 11.87 -0.32
C ALA A 118 -7.98 12.35 -0.91
N ALA A 119 -6.95 11.51 -0.85
CA ALA A 119 -5.61 11.80 -1.38
C ALA A 119 -5.64 12.10 -2.88
N ASP A 120 -6.39 11.30 -3.63
CA ASP A 120 -6.55 11.50 -5.07
C ASP A 120 -7.34 12.78 -5.38
N ARG A 121 -8.38 13.12 -4.60
CA ARG A 121 -9.16 14.36 -4.79
C ARG A 121 -8.33 15.62 -4.56
N VAL A 122 -7.54 15.66 -3.49
CA VAL A 122 -6.72 16.84 -3.18
C VAL A 122 -5.48 16.95 -4.08
N GLY A 123 -5.14 15.87 -4.80
CA GLY A 123 -3.97 15.81 -5.68
C GLY A 123 -2.68 15.59 -4.90
N LEU A 124 -2.75 14.84 -3.80
CA LEU A 124 -1.56 14.44 -3.06
C LEU A 124 -0.70 13.51 -3.92
N ALA A 125 -1.29 12.60 -4.70
CA ALA A 125 -0.55 11.71 -5.58
C ALA A 125 0.06 12.42 -6.81
N PRO A 126 1.18 11.92 -7.36
CA PRO A 126 1.83 12.51 -8.54
C PRO A 126 0.98 12.52 -9.81
N VAL A 127 -0.05 11.67 -9.88
CA VAL A 127 -0.99 11.61 -11.00
C VAL A 127 -1.87 12.86 -11.11
N GLY A 128 -1.81 13.76 -10.12
CA GLY A 128 -2.59 14.99 -10.04
C GLY A 128 -3.95 14.77 -9.37
N ARG A 129 -4.82 15.77 -9.46
CA ARG A 129 -6.16 15.73 -8.87
C ARG A 129 -7.07 14.83 -9.69
N LEU A 130 -7.63 13.80 -9.06
CA LEU A 130 -8.66 12.95 -9.65
C LEU A 130 -10.02 13.29 -9.02
N PRO A 131 -11.05 13.61 -9.83
CA PRO A 131 -12.35 13.98 -9.30
C PRO A 131 -13.01 12.81 -8.55
N LEU A 132 -13.83 13.14 -7.55
CA LEU A 132 -14.74 12.14 -6.95
C LEU A 132 -15.87 11.88 -7.95
N THR A 133 -15.85 10.72 -8.58
CA THR A 133 -16.85 10.28 -9.55
C THR A 133 -17.61 9.06 -9.01
N VAL A 134 -18.83 8.86 -9.49
CA VAL A 134 -19.65 7.69 -9.13
C VAL A 134 -18.88 6.36 -9.32
N PRO A 135 -18.16 6.11 -10.43
CA PRO A 135 -17.39 4.88 -10.58
C PRO A 135 -16.29 4.69 -9.54
N ARG A 136 -15.65 5.77 -9.06
CA ARG A 136 -14.61 5.66 -8.02
C ARG A 136 -15.20 5.32 -6.65
N VAL A 137 -16.32 5.94 -6.29
CA VAL A 137 -17.03 5.61 -5.05
C VAL A 137 -17.58 4.19 -5.12
N ALA A 138 -18.19 3.80 -6.24
CA ALA A 138 -18.67 2.43 -6.47
C ALA A 138 -17.52 1.41 -6.38
N GLY A 139 -16.37 1.69 -6.99
CA GLY A 139 -15.18 0.84 -6.89
C GLY A 139 -14.67 0.70 -5.45
N ALA A 140 -14.65 1.78 -4.67
CA ALA A 140 -14.31 1.72 -3.24
C ALA A 140 -15.27 0.80 -2.45
N LEU A 141 -16.58 0.99 -2.63
CA LEU A 141 -17.61 0.18 -1.97
C LEU A 141 -17.54 -1.29 -2.40
N LEU A 142 -17.33 -1.57 -3.69
CA LEU A 142 -17.12 -2.92 -4.21
C LEU A 142 -15.87 -3.57 -3.61
N GLY A 143 -14.79 -2.82 -3.42
CA GLY A 143 -13.58 -3.32 -2.75
C GLY A 143 -13.84 -3.74 -1.30
N ILE A 144 -14.60 -2.93 -0.54
CA ILE A 144 -15.00 -3.26 0.84
C ILE A 144 -15.90 -4.50 0.86
N ALA A 145 -16.88 -4.58 -0.06
CA ALA A 145 -17.75 -5.75 -0.20
C ALA A 145 -16.96 -7.02 -0.56
N ALA A 146 -15.96 -6.89 -1.44
CA ALA A 146 -15.10 -7.98 -1.86
C ALA A 146 -14.25 -8.56 -0.71
N VAL A 147 -13.69 -7.69 0.12
CA VAL A 147 -12.95 -8.11 1.33
C VAL A 147 -13.91 -8.73 2.34
N THR A 148 -15.09 -8.15 2.54
CA THR A 148 -16.12 -8.73 3.42
C THR A 148 -16.50 -10.14 2.97
N LEU A 149 -16.70 -10.33 1.67
CA LEU A 149 -16.95 -11.64 1.06
C LEU A 149 -15.79 -12.61 1.29
N ALA A 150 -14.54 -12.17 1.10
CA ALA A 150 -13.36 -13.01 1.34
C ALA A 150 -13.22 -13.47 2.80
N GLN A 151 -13.71 -12.66 3.74
CA GLN A 151 -13.66 -12.95 5.16
C GLN A 151 -14.86 -13.79 5.67
N LEU A 152 -15.79 -14.21 4.82
CA LEU A 152 -16.89 -15.09 5.25
C LEU A 152 -16.35 -16.38 5.89
N GLY A 153 -16.99 -16.76 7.00
CA GLY A 153 -16.60 -17.93 7.80
C GLY A 153 -15.33 -17.76 8.64
N ARG A 154 -14.72 -16.56 8.67
CA ARG A 154 -13.63 -16.26 9.61
C ARG A 154 -14.21 -15.87 10.98
N PRO A 155 -13.51 -16.20 12.10
CA PRO A 155 -13.92 -15.75 13.43
C PRO A 155 -14.01 -14.22 13.50
N VAL A 156 -15.07 -13.74 14.15
CA VAL A 156 -15.30 -12.34 14.48
C VAL A 156 -15.09 -12.18 15.98
N GLY A 157 -14.26 -11.21 16.37
CA GLY A 157 -14.03 -10.87 17.77
C GLY A 157 -15.07 -9.87 18.30
N GLU A 158 -14.72 -9.15 19.35
CA GLU A 158 -15.58 -8.11 19.92
C GLU A 158 -15.67 -6.90 18.97
N LEU A 159 -16.88 -6.38 18.76
CA LEU A 159 -17.10 -5.18 17.95
C LEU A 159 -16.87 -3.90 18.79
N ALA A 160 -15.68 -3.78 19.36
CA ALA A 160 -15.27 -2.60 20.09
C ALA A 160 -15.12 -1.41 19.11
N VAL A 161 -16.08 -0.48 19.14
CA VAL A 161 -16.15 0.66 18.21
C VAL A 161 -14.83 1.44 18.16
N GLY A 162 -14.20 1.67 19.31
CA GLY A 162 -12.90 2.35 19.38
C GLY A 162 -11.82 1.62 18.59
N ALA A 163 -11.72 0.30 18.71
CA ALA A 163 -10.75 -0.51 17.99
C ALA A 163 -11.04 -0.53 16.47
N VAL A 164 -12.31 -0.55 16.07
CA VAL A 164 -12.72 -0.42 14.66
C VAL A 164 -12.27 0.94 14.09
N LEU A 165 -12.49 2.03 14.82
CA LEU A 165 -12.05 3.37 14.41
C LEU A 165 -10.53 3.45 14.27
N VAL A 166 -9.77 2.82 15.17
CA VAL A 166 -8.31 2.73 15.07
C VAL A 166 -7.88 1.95 13.82
N ALA A 167 -8.55 0.84 13.48
CA ALA A 167 -8.27 0.09 12.25
C ALA A 167 -8.56 0.91 10.99
N VAL A 168 -9.67 1.66 10.95
CA VAL A 168 -9.99 2.60 9.87
C VAL A 168 -8.92 3.70 9.75
N ALA A 169 -8.50 4.28 10.88
CA ALA A 169 -7.44 5.28 10.91
C ALA A 169 -6.11 4.72 10.38
N GLY A 170 -5.77 3.46 10.71
CA GLY A 170 -4.63 2.75 10.16
C GLY A 170 -4.69 2.62 8.64
N GLY A 171 -5.86 2.24 8.09
CA GLY A 171 -6.08 2.21 6.64
C GLY A 171 -5.88 3.57 5.98
N LEU A 172 -6.41 4.63 6.59
CA LEU A 172 -6.24 6.00 6.10
C LEU A 172 -4.76 6.44 6.12
N ALA A 173 -4.02 6.08 7.18
CA ALA A 173 -2.59 6.34 7.29
C ALA A 173 -1.79 5.62 6.20
N VAL A 174 -2.14 4.38 5.86
CA VAL A 174 -1.52 3.63 4.75
C VAL A 174 -1.79 4.31 3.41
N ALA A 175 -3.02 4.78 3.15
CA ALA A 175 -3.33 5.50 1.93
C ALA A 175 -2.58 6.84 1.82
N LEU A 176 -2.49 7.58 2.92
CA LEU A 176 -1.70 8.81 2.99
C LEU A 176 -0.22 8.52 2.73
N GLN A 177 0.34 7.50 3.38
CA GLN A 177 1.70 7.00 3.11
C GLN A 177 1.93 6.77 1.61
N SER A 178 1.04 6.01 0.95
CA SER A 178 1.18 5.70 -0.47
C SER A 178 1.21 6.96 -1.33
N ALA A 179 0.38 7.95 -1.01
CA ALA A 179 0.36 9.23 -1.71
C ALA A 179 1.67 10.00 -1.53
N LEU A 180 2.14 10.14 -0.29
CA LEU A 180 3.38 10.85 0.07
C LEU A 180 4.61 10.19 -0.56
N ASN A 181 4.71 8.85 -0.44
CA ASN A 181 5.77 8.07 -1.07
C ASN A 181 5.78 8.25 -2.59
N GLY A 182 4.60 8.30 -3.21
CA GLY A 182 4.46 8.63 -4.63
C GLY A 182 5.07 10.00 -4.97
N ARG A 183 4.80 11.05 -4.17
CA ARG A 183 5.36 12.40 -4.36
C ARG A 183 6.87 12.42 -4.26
N VAL A 184 7.42 11.84 -3.19
CA VAL A 184 8.87 11.75 -2.96
C VAL A 184 9.54 11.04 -4.12
N SER A 185 8.95 9.92 -4.55
CA SER A 185 9.39 9.18 -5.71
C SER A 185 9.41 10.10 -6.94
N ALA A 186 8.31 10.81 -7.25
CA ALA A 186 8.16 11.68 -8.43
C ALA A 186 9.16 12.86 -8.47
N ALA A 187 9.54 13.40 -7.32
CA ALA A 187 10.51 14.49 -7.24
C ALA A 187 11.97 14.03 -7.40
N GLY A 188 12.25 12.74 -7.20
CA GLY A 188 13.56 12.14 -7.44
C GLY A 188 13.46 11.01 -8.47
N THR A 189 13.69 9.78 -8.02
CA THR A 189 13.51 8.57 -8.82
C THR A 189 12.71 7.53 -8.03
N THR A 190 12.19 6.50 -8.70
CA THR A 190 11.51 5.39 -8.03
C THR A 190 12.37 4.78 -6.93
N ALA A 191 13.63 4.50 -7.26
CA ALA A 191 14.57 3.89 -6.34
C ALA A 191 14.97 4.84 -5.18
N ALA A 192 15.08 6.15 -5.42
CA ALA A 192 15.25 7.12 -4.32
C ALA A 192 14.02 7.16 -3.40
N GLY A 193 12.81 7.05 -3.95
CA GLY A 193 11.58 6.92 -3.16
C GLY A 193 11.54 5.65 -2.30
N ILE A 194 11.98 4.51 -2.85
CA ILE A 194 12.16 3.27 -2.07
C ILE A 194 13.16 3.51 -0.94
N ALA A 195 14.28 4.18 -1.23
CA ALA A 195 15.30 4.46 -0.23
C ALA A 195 14.79 5.31 0.93
N VAL A 196 14.02 6.37 0.64
CA VAL A 196 13.39 7.19 1.69
C VAL A 196 12.38 6.38 2.48
N ASN A 197 11.57 5.53 1.84
CA ASN A 197 10.58 4.71 2.54
C ASN A 197 11.25 3.80 3.59
N PHE A 198 12.33 3.11 3.22
CA PHE A 198 13.07 2.25 4.15
C PHE A 198 13.86 3.06 5.19
N ALA A 199 14.46 4.18 4.81
CA ALA A 199 15.18 5.05 5.75
C ALA A 199 14.27 5.62 6.85
N VAL A 200 13.00 5.89 6.54
CA VAL A 200 12.01 6.40 7.51
C VAL A 200 11.31 5.27 8.24
N GLY A 201 10.93 4.19 7.56
CA GLY A 201 10.21 3.07 8.17
C GLY A 201 11.06 2.25 9.14
N THR A 202 12.37 2.09 8.88
CA THR A 202 13.25 1.23 9.70
C THR A 202 13.46 1.74 11.11
N PRO A 203 13.80 3.01 11.35
CA PRO A 203 13.90 3.51 12.71
C PRO A 203 12.59 3.36 13.48
N VAL A 204 11.45 3.52 12.81
CA VAL A 204 10.13 3.45 13.45
C VAL A 204 9.77 2.02 13.82
N ILE A 205 10.00 1.03 12.94
CA ILE A 205 9.75 -0.38 13.27
C ILE A 205 10.67 -0.84 14.41
N LEU A 206 11.91 -0.36 14.45
CA LEU A 206 12.84 -0.64 15.55
C LEU A 206 12.38 0.00 16.86
N ALA A 207 11.93 1.26 16.81
CA ALA A 207 11.39 1.95 17.99
C ALA A 207 10.15 1.23 18.51
N VAL A 208 9.22 0.83 17.62
CA VAL A 208 8.07 0.01 17.98
C VAL A 208 8.51 -1.30 18.63
N ALA A 209 9.43 -2.03 18.01
CA ALA A 209 9.95 -3.29 18.55
C ALA A 209 10.55 -3.11 19.96
N ALA A 210 11.29 -2.01 20.19
CA ALA A 210 11.83 -1.68 21.49
C ALA A 210 10.73 -1.36 22.51
N LEU A 211 9.75 -0.53 22.15
CA LEU A 211 8.64 -0.13 23.01
C LEU A 211 7.77 -1.31 23.45
N VAL A 212 7.56 -2.28 22.58
CA VAL A 212 6.79 -3.50 22.90
C VAL A 212 7.64 -4.60 23.54
N GLY A 213 8.89 -4.31 23.90
CA GLY A 213 9.78 -5.25 24.58
C GLY A 213 10.26 -6.41 23.72
N ALA A 214 10.22 -6.30 22.38
CA ALA A 214 10.61 -7.39 21.48
C ALA A 214 12.09 -7.80 21.61
N PHE A 215 12.93 -6.92 22.18
CA PHE A 215 14.35 -7.19 22.43
C PHE A 215 14.66 -7.62 23.87
N ALA A 216 13.64 -7.76 24.73
CA ALA A 216 13.84 -8.12 26.14
C ALA A 216 14.28 -9.58 26.33
N ALA A 217 13.86 -10.48 25.43
CA ALA A 217 14.26 -11.88 25.41
C ALA A 217 15.32 -12.13 24.34
N ARG A 218 16.17 -13.16 24.54
CA ARG A 218 17.08 -13.65 23.50
C ARG A 218 16.27 -14.45 22.46
N PRO A 219 16.19 -13.99 21.19
CA PRO A 219 15.41 -14.71 20.19
C PRO A 219 16.10 -16.00 19.75
N SER A 220 15.31 -17.01 19.39
CA SER A 220 15.78 -18.19 18.67
C SER A 220 15.59 -17.96 17.17
N TRP A 221 16.68 -17.91 16.41
CA TRP A 221 16.61 -17.58 14.99
C TRP A 221 16.53 -18.85 14.13
N PRO A 222 15.61 -18.93 13.15
CA PRO A 222 15.55 -20.08 12.25
C PRO A 222 16.79 -20.15 11.38
N THR A 223 17.26 -21.37 11.10
CA THR A 223 18.43 -21.60 10.24
C THR A 223 18.09 -21.55 8.75
N GLN A 224 16.81 -21.70 8.39
CA GLN A 224 16.41 -21.77 6.99
C GLN A 224 16.42 -20.37 6.35
N TRP A 225 17.17 -20.22 5.25
CA TRP A 225 17.46 -18.92 4.63
C TRP A 225 16.21 -18.20 4.10
N TRP A 226 15.17 -18.93 3.69
CA TRP A 226 13.99 -18.34 3.06
C TRP A 226 13.17 -17.46 4.01
N TRP A 227 13.28 -17.67 5.34
CA TRP A 227 12.66 -16.79 6.33
C TRP A 227 13.20 -15.35 6.28
N TYR A 228 14.43 -15.18 5.78
CA TYR A 228 15.09 -13.87 5.65
C TYR A 228 14.82 -13.21 4.29
N GLY A 229 14.08 -13.88 3.40
CA GLY A 229 13.71 -13.37 2.07
C GLY A 229 12.65 -12.26 2.09
N GLY A 230 12.03 -11.99 3.25
CA GLY A 230 10.98 -10.98 3.38
C GLY A 230 11.40 -9.60 2.86
N GLY A 231 12.65 -9.19 3.10
CA GLY A 231 13.16 -7.88 2.68
C GLY A 231 13.10 -7.63 1.18
N LEU A 232 13.36 -8.68 0.38
CA LEU A 232 13.26 -8.61 -1.07
C LEU A 232 11.81 -8.43 -1.52
N LEU A 233 10.88 -9.17 -0.90
CA LEU A 233 9.44 -8.99 -1.14
C LEU A 233 9.02 -7.56 -0.79
N GLY A 234 9.49 -7.04 0.34
CA GLY A 234 9.23 -5.66 0.79
C GLY A 234 9.63 -4.61 -0.22
N VAL A 235 10.85 -4.72 -0.76
CA VAL A 235 11.34 -3.82 -1.83
C VAL A 235 10.46 -3.92 -3.08
N GLY A 236 10.09 -5.13 -3.50
CA GLY A 236 9.18 -5.36 -4.64
C GLY A 236 7.79 -4.76 -4.43
N ILE A 237 7.22 -4.91 -3.23
CA ILE A 237 5.92 -4.34 -2.85
C ILE A 237 5.99 -2.81 -2.95
N VAL A 238 6.98 -2.17 -2.32
CA VAL A 238 7.13 -0.71 -2.35
C VAL A 238 7.30 -0.22 -3.79
N LEU A 239 8.11 -0.90 -4.60
CA LEU A 239 8.27 -0.58 -6.02
C LEU A 239 6.93 -0.62 -6.76
N SER A 240 6.15 -1.68 -6.57
CA SER A 240 4.86 -1.86 -7.24
C SER A 240 3.88 -0.73 -6.87
N LEU A 241 3.81 -0.36 -5.59
CA LEU A 241 2.97 0.72 -5.09
C LEU A 241 3.37 2.08 -5.65
N LEU A 242 4.66 2.39 -5.68
CA LEU A 242 5.16 3.65 -6.22
C LEU A 242 4.83 3.80 -7.72
N VAL A 243 4.97 2.71 -8.48
CA VAL A 243 4.62 2.66 -9.90
C VAL A 243 3.11 2.80 -10.08
N GLY A 244 2.32 2.05 -9.31
CA GLY A 244 0.86 2.08 -9.33
C GLY A 244 0.29 3.47 -9.03
N VAL A 245 0.69 4.07 -7.91
CA VAL A 245 0.17 5.38 -7.47
C VAL A 245 0.41 6.45 -8.52
N ARG A 246 1.58 6.43 -9.16
CA ARG A 246 1.92 7.37 -10.25
C ARG A 246 1.08 7.14 -11.51
N ALA A 247 0.71 5.90 -11.82
CA ALA A 247 0.00 5.56 -13.05
C ALA A 247 -1.52 5.70 -12.92
N VAL A 248 -2.10 5.33 -11.78
CA VAL A 248 -3.56 5.19 -11.63
C VAL A 248 -4.15 5.84 -10.37
N GLY A 249 -3.32 6.45 -9.52
CA GLY A 249 -3.76 7.04 -8.25
C GLY A 249 -3.79 6.04 -7.09
N VAL A 250 -4.01 6.56 -5.88
CA VAL A 250 -3.91 5.84 -4.61
C VAL A 250 -5.04 4.84 -4.46
N LEU A 251 -6.30 5.25 -4.68
CA LEU A 251 -7.45 4.35 -4.50
C LEU A 251 -7.30 3.09 -5.36
N ARG A 252 -7.03 3.30 -6.65
CA ARG A 252 -7.03 2.23 -7.63
C ARG A 252 -5.84 1.28 -7.45
N THR A 253 -4.72 1.83 -6.97
CA THR A 253 -3.55 1.05 -6.55
C THR A 253 -3.84 0.25 -5.29
N GLY A 254 -4.48 0.83 -4.29
CA GLY A 254 -4.90 0.13 -3.07
C GLY A 254 -5.80 -1.06 -3.37
N LEU A 255 -6.84 -0.87 -4.19
CA LEU A 255 -7.73 -1.96 -4.62
C LEU A 255 -6.99 -3.06 -5.40
N ALA A 256 -6.06 -2.70 -6.28
CA ALA A 256 -5.26 -3.68 -7.01
C ALA A 256 -4.31 -4.47 -6.09
N LEU A 257 -3.75 -3.82 -5.07
CA LEU A 257 -2.93 -4.48 -4.06
C LEU A 257 -3.76 -5.50 -3.29
N VAL A 258 -4.97 -5.12 -2.85
CA VAL A 258 -5.91 -6.01 -2.14
C VAL A 258 -6.30 -7.21 -3.01
N ALA A 259 -6.57 -7.00 -4.30
CA ALA A 259 -6.85 -8.10 -5.23
C ALA A 259 -5.68 -9.10 -5.28
N GLY A 260 -4.45 -8.59 -5.37
CA GLY A 260 -3.24 -9.40 -5.30
C GLY A 260 -3.05 -10.11 -3.97
N GLN A 261 -3.36 -9.47 -2.85
CA GLN A 261 -3.27 -10.07 -1.52
C GLN A 261 -4.25 -11.24 -1.37
N LEU A 262 -5.49 -11.09 -1.83
CA LEU A 262 -6.49 -12.18 -1.79
C LEU A 262 -6.09 -13.34 -2.72
N ALA A 263 -5.63 -13.04 -3.93
CA ALA A 263 -5.14 -14.05 -4.87
C ALA A 263 -3.90 -14.78 -4.32
N GLY A 264 -2.93 -14.04 -3.78
CA GLY A 264 -1.74 -14.59 -3.15
C GLY A 264 -2.06 -15.44 -1.92
N ALA A 265 -2.99 -15.00 -1.08
CA ALA A 265 -3.45 -15.78 0.07
C ALA A 265 -4.08 -17.12 -0.38
N LEU A 266 -4.92 -17.12 -1.41
CA LEU A 266 -5.50 -18.35 -1.96
C LEU A 266 -4.43 -19.28 -2.55
N LEU A 267 -3.43 -18.73 -3.27
CA LEU A 267 -2.31 -19.50 -3.77
C LEU A 267 -1.52 -20.15 -2.62
N LEU A 268 -1.25 -19.41 -1.55
CA LEU A 268 -0.55 -19.93 -0.38
C LEU A 268 -1.38 -20.99 0.36
N ASP A 269 -2.68 -20.79 0.50
CA ASP A 269 -3.60 -21.77 1.10
C ASP A 269 -3.61 -23.11 0.32
N VAL A 270 -3.34 -23.08 -0.98
CA VAL A 270 -3.27 -24.30 -1.83
C VAL A 270 -1.86 -24.91 -1.87
N LEU A 271 -0.82 -24.07 -1.93
CA LEU A 271 0.54 -24.51 -2.19
C LEU A 271 1.32 -24.88 -0.92
N LEU A 272 1.00 -24.29 0.22
CA LEU A 272 1.72 -24.55 1.47
C LEU A 272 1.19 -25.81 2.17
N PRO A 273 2.07 -26.64 2.75
CA PRO A 273 1.65 -27.76 3.58
C PRO A 273 0.76 -27.29 4.74
N GLY A 274 -0.41 -27.92 4.90
CA GLY A 274 -1.37 -27.55 5.94
C GLY A 274 -2.18 -26.28 5.64
N GLY A 275 -2.09 -25.73 4.42
CA GLY A 275 -2.94 -24.64 3.96
C GLY A 275 -4.41 -25.04 3.89
N ALA A 276 -5.31 -24.04 3.93
CA ALA A 276 -6.76 -24.26 3.98
C ALA A 276 -7.36 -24.79 2.65
N GLY A 277 -6.56 -24.97 1.61
CA GLY A 277 -7.01 -25.31 0.27
C GLY A 277 -7.81 -24.19 -0.40
N VAL A 278 -8.56 -24.53 -1.44
CA VAL A 278 -9.35 -23.56 -2.18
C VAL A 278 -10.55 -23.09 -1.35
N ARG A 279 -10.59 -21.80 -1.04
CA ARG A 279 -11.72 -21.16 -0.35
C ARG A 279 -12.55 -20.33 -1.32
N VAL A 280 -13.76 -20.81 -1.63
CA VAL A 280 -14.71 -20.13 -2.53
C VAL A 280 -14.95 -18.65 -2.17
N PRO A 281 -15.15 -18.28 -0.88
CA PRO A 281 -15.36 -16.87 -0.55
C PRO A 281 -14.15 -15.98 -0.87
N VAL A 282 -12.92 -16.49 -0.68
CA VAL A 282 -11.68 -15.76 -0.98
C VAL A 282 -11.50 -15.60 -2.49
N LEU A 283 -11.78 -16.66 -3.26
CA LEU A 283 -11.75 -16.61 -4.73
C LEU A 283 -12.76 -15.59 -5.27
N ALA A 284 -14.00 -15.62 -4.77
CA ALA A 284 -15.04 -14.70 -5.16
C ALA A 284 -14.70 -13.25 -4.77
N GLY A 285 -14.14 -13.04 -3.58
CA GLY A 285 -13.62 -11.74 -3.13
C GLY A 285 -12.47 -11.23 -4.00
N ALA A 286 -11.52 -12.09 -4.38
CA ALA A 286 -10.44 -11.70 -5.30
C ALA A 286 -10.99 -11.24 -6.66
N ALA A 287 -11.92 -12.00 -7.24
CA ALA A 287 -12.58 -11.65 -8.50
C ALA A 287 -13.37 -10.33 -8.40
N LEU A 288 -14.14 -10.14 -7.31
CA LEU A 288 -14.90 -8.91 -7.08
C LEU A 288 -13.99 -7.70 -6.87
N THR A 289 -12.81 -7.88 -6.26
CA THR A 289 -11.82 -6.79 -6.12
C THR A 289 -11.24 -6.40 -7.48
N VAL A 290 -11.04 -7.34 -8.41
CA VAL A 290 -10.65 -7.00 -9.80
C VAL A 290 -11.75 -6.16 -10.47
N VAL A 291 -13.02 -6.52 -10.31
CA VAL A 291 -14.14 -5.71 -10.79
C VAL A 291 -14.12 -4.32 -10.17
N ALA A 292 -13.87 -4.21 -8.86
CA ALA A 292 -13.73 -2.93 -8.17
C ALA A 292 -12.63 -2.04 -8.77
N VAL A 293 -11.47 -2.62 -9.09
CA VAL A 293 -10.35 -1.94 -9.77
C VAL A 293 -10.76 -1.44 -11.16
N LEU A 294 -11.49 -2.23 -11.93
CA LEU A 294 -11.97 -1.85 -13.26
C LEU A 294 -12.99 -0.71 -13.17
N VAL A 295 -13.99 -0.84 -12.30
CA VAL A 295 -15.04 0.16 -12.08
C VAL A 295 -14.46 1.49 -11.60
N ALA A 296 -13.53 1.48 -10.64
CA ALA A 296 -12.84 2.68 -10.17
C ALA A 296 -12.05 3.42 -11.28
N GLY A 297 -11.78 2.74 -12.39
CA GLY A 297 -11.06 3.26 -13.54
C GLY A 297 -11.87 3.91 -14.62
N VAL A 298 -13.19 3.72 -14.61
CA VAL A 298 -14.06 4.18 -15.68
C VAL A 298 -14.05 5.70 -15.68
N ARG A 299 -13.46 6.29 -16.73
CA ARG A 299 -13.56 7.73 -16.97
C ARG A 299 -14.94 8.00 -17.56
N ARG A 300 -15.80 8.74 -16.83
CA ARG A 300 -16.98 9.34 -17.46
C ARG A 300 -16.47 10.39 -18.45
N ARG A 301 -16.70 10.17 -19.75
CA ARG A 301 -16.61 11.24 -20.75
C ARG A 301 -17.73 12.24 -20.42
N GLY A 302 -17.41 13.30 -19.68
CA GLY A 302 -18.31 14.44 -19.59
C GLY A 302 -18.35 15.15 -20.94
N PRO A 303 -19.49 15.74 -21.34
CA PRO A 303 -19.52 16.59 -22.54
C PRO A 303 -18.45 17.67 -22.36
N ILE A 304 -17.57 17.81 -23.35
CA ILE A 304 -16.64 18.93 -23.44
C ILE A 304 -17.55 20.16 -23.52
N ARG A 305 -17.66 20.93 -22.42
CA ARG A 305 -18.15 22.30 -22.52
C ARG A 305 -17.05 23.06 -23.26
N VAL A 306 -17.16 23.08 -24.59
CA VAL A 306 -16.46 24.05 -25.42
C VAL A 306 -16.95 25.40 -24.91
N ALA A 307 -16.08 26.15 -24.22
CA ALA A 307 -16.38 27.53 -23.90
C ALA A 307 -16.75 28.21 -25.23
N PRO A 308 -17.83 29.00 -25.30
CA PRO A 308 -18.16 29.71 -26.53
C PRO A 308 -16.93 30.50 -26.94
N ASP A 309 -16.52 30.30 -28.20
CA ASP A 309 -15.42 31.03 -28.80
C ASP A 309 -15.71 32.51 -28.59
N ARG A 310 -14.83 33.21 -27.88
CA ARG A 310 -14.92 34.67 -27.82
C ARG A 310 -14.52 35.16 -29.20
N SER A 311 -15.49 35.21 -30.12
CA SER A 311 -15.34 35.90 -31.39
C SER A 311 -14.83 37.29 -31.09
N ARG A 312 -13.58 37.57 -31.47
CA ARG A 312 -13.05 38.93 -31.48
C ARG A 312 -13.87 39.72 -32.48
N GLU A 313 -14.50 40.79 -32.03
CA GLU A 313 -14.93 41.86 -32.93
C GLU A 313 -13.70 42.44 -33.66
N PRO A 314 -13.87 43.01 -34.86
CA PRO A 314 -12.79 43.60 -35.65
C PRO A 314 -11.95 44.67 -34.93
N ASP A 315 -12.45 45.24 -33.82
CA ASP A 315 -11.88 46.41 -33.16
C ASP A 315 -11.00 46.10 -31.93
N GLY A 316 -10.64 44.84 -31.69
CA GLY A 316 -9.50 44.49 -30.83
C GLY A 316 -9.67 44.73 -29.32
N ARG A 317 -10.88 44.98 -28.81
CA ARG A 317 -11.14 45.11 -27.36
C ARG A 317 -11.61 43.79 -26.75
N LEU A 318 -11.02 43.40 -25.61
CA LEU A 318 -11.46 42.24 -24.82
C LEU A 318 -12.52 42.69 -23.81
N VAL A 319 -13.70 42.06 -23.83
CA VAL A 319 -14.73 42.21 -22.78
C VAL A 319 -14.90 40.87 -22.05
N GLY A 320 -15.01 40.96 -20.71
CA GLY A 320 -15.59 39.97 -19.78
C GLY A 320 -15.14 38.53 -19.93
#